data_AF-A0A1K0GY07-F1
#
_entry.id   AF-A0A1K0GY07-F1
#
_cell.length_a   1.000
_cell.length_b   1.000
_cell.length_c   1.000
_cell.angle_alpha   90.00
_cell.angle_beta   90.00
_cell.angle_gamma   90.00
#
_symmetry.space_group_name_H-M   'P 1'
#
loop_
_entity.id
_entity.type
_entity.pdbx_description
1 polymer ?
#
loop_
_entity_poly.entity_id
_entity_poly.type
_entity_poly.pdbx_seq_one_letter_code
_entity_poly.pdbx_strand_id
1 'polypeptide(L)'
;MNKILQVDEESAFCLLEPGVSYFDLYEELQKRGSQFWVDCTGIGWTFPYGFGPYHDGIFSQSNLGIITKAGFWLMPNPGGFKPFLITVPRKEDLHELVQRIRRLRNRMIIQNAPTIRQVLLSAACLQNRKAWEGDEMSEGALPDERDMIWDAIWGSLSQIKGAEHLFEEDVGPESLLHSRAKTLAGIPNLVELDWISWLDNGSHCFFSPISNVSGDAAMGQWNLLEEKCRQYGFDAICTQVIGLRELHNICCVVYDRTNKDQRDRIRAMMKDLIDEAAKKGWSEYRTHLAFEDQVVGRFNFNNNAIRQVRMAFGARDSVICATRSRLAKLPL
;
A
#
# COMPACT_ATOMS: atom_id res chain seq x y z
N MET A 1 -24.65 10.66 -0.31
CA MET A 1 -23.77 11.15 0.76
C MET A 1 -22.38 11.21 0.17
N ASN A 2 -22.09 12.31 -0.50
CA ASN A 2 -20.96 12.51 -1.42
C ASN A 2 -20.59 14.00 -1.49
N LYS A 3 -20.92 14.76 -0.43
CA LYS A 3 -20.60 16.18 -0.33
C LYS A 3 -19.24 16.37 0.33
N ILE A 4 -18.44 17.25 -0.25
CA ILE A 4 -17.43 18.00 0.49
C ILE A 4 -18.19 19.04 1.31
N LEU A 5 -18.08 19.00 2.63
CA LEU A 5 -18.89 19.78 3.56
C LEU A 5 -18.17 21.03 4.05
N GLN A 6 -16.84 20.95 4.17
CA GLN A 6 -15.94 22.06 4.49
C GLN A 6 -14.56 21.76 3.90
N VAL A 7 -13.88 22.80 3.44
CA VAL A 7 -12.42 22.85 3.27
C VAL A 7 -11.98 24.09 4.02
N ASP A 8 -11.04 23.94 4.94
CA ASP A 8 -10.55 24.96 5.86
C ASP A 8 -9.05 25.15 5.63
N GLU A 9 -8.70 26.23 4.93
CA GLU A 9 -7.33 26.50 4.50
C GLU A 9 -6.49 27.20 5.57
N GLU A 10 -7.12 27.78 6.60
CA GLU A 10 -6.43 28.33 7.78
C GLU A 10 -6.04 27.21 8.75
N SER A 11 -6.96 26.25 8.96
CA SER A 11 -6.78 25.11 9.87
C SER A 11 -6.27 23.82 9.20
N ALA A 12 -5.98 23.87 7.88
CA ALA A 12 -5.43 22.76 7.09
C ALA A 12 -6.25 21.44 7.16
N PHE A 13 -7.57 21.48 6.99
CA PHE A 13 -8.40 20.26 6.97
C PHE A 13 -9.59 20.32 5.99
N CYS A 14 -10.18 19.16 5.69
CA CYS A 14 -11.47 19.06 5.02
C CYS A 14 -12.44 18.13 5.78
N LEU A 15 -13.74 18.37 5.63
CA LEU A 15 -14.82 17.53 6.16
C LEU A 15 -15.60 16.89 5.01
N LEU A 16 -15.66 15.57 4.97
CA LEU A 16 -16.18 14.79 3.84
C LEU A 16 -17.33 13.86 4.24
N GLU A 17 -18.27 13.63 3.31
CA GLU A 17 -19.16 12.47 3.35
C GLU A 17 -18.53 11.24 2.65
N PRO A 18 -18.91 9.99 3.00
CA PRO A 18 -18.23 8.77 2.53
C PRO A 18 -18.17 8.52 1.02
N GLY A 19 -18.96 9.23 0.21
CA GLY A 19 -18.98 9.12 -1.25
C GLY A 19 -18.16 10.19 -1.99
N VAL A 20 -17.31 10.96 -1.29
CA VAL A 20 -16.29 11.82 -1.93
C VAL A 20 -15.06 10.96 -2.26
N SER A 21 -14.60 10.99 -3.51
CA SER A 21 -13.35 10.35 -3.93
C SER A 21 -12.16 11.31 -3.89
N TYR A 22 -10.94 10.77 -4.01
CA TYR A 22 -9.73 11.57 -4.19
C TYR A 22 -9.79 12.48 -5.43
N PHE A 23 -10.52 12.07 -6.49
CA PHE A 23 -10.72 12.92 -7.68
C PHE A 23 -11.65 14.09 -7.38
N ASP A 24 -12.77 13.86 -6.69
CA ASP A 24 -13.71 14.92 -6.30
C ASP A 24 -13.02 15.98 -5.42
N LEU A 25 -12.22 15.53 -4.44
CA LEU A 25 -11.46 16.43 -3.57
C LEU A 25 -10.33 17.15 -4.31
N TYR A 26 -9.59 16.46 -5.18
CA TYR A 26 -8.58 17.09 -6.03
C TYR A 26 -9.19 18.22 -6.87
N GLU A 27 -10.28 17.92 -7.60
CA GLU A 27 -10.96 18.91 -8.41
C GLU A 27 -11.46 20.10 -7.59
N GLU A 28 -12.00 19.89 -6.39
CA GLU A 28 -12.47 20.97 -5.52
C GLU A 28 -11.34 21.88 -5.04
N LEU A 29 -10.18 21.31 -4.67
CA LEU A 29 -8.99 22.10 -4.32
C LEU A 29 -8.47 22.88 -5.53
N GLN A 30 -8.46 22.29 -6.73
CA GLN A 30 -8.09 22.98 -7.97
C GLN A 30 -9.08 24.11 -8.33
N LYS A 31 -10.40 23.89 -8.19
CA LYS A 31 -11.46 24.90 -8.43
C LYS A 31 -11.34 26.11 -7.50
N ARG A 32 -10.74 25.94 -6.32
CA ARG A 32 -10.46 27.01 -5.34
C ARG A 32 -9.16 27.77 -5.61
N GLY A 33 -8.26 27.25 -6.43
CA GLY A 33 -6.86 27.71 -6.50
C GLY A 33 -6.06 27.37 -5.22
N SER A 34 -6.50 26.34 -4.50
CA SER A 34 -6.01 25.98 -3.17
C SER A 34 -4.52 25.65 -3.17
N GLN A 35 -3.84 26.00 -2.07
CA GLN A 35 -2.44 25.62 -1.82
C GLN A 35 -2.30 24.28 -1.09
N PHE A 36 -3.35 23.45 -1.05
CA PHE A 36 -3.34 22.17 -0.33
C PHE A 36 -3.27 20.96 -1.28
N TRP A 37 -2.54 19.93 -0.84
CA TRP A 37 -2.48 18.63 -1.50
C TRP A 37 -3.53 17.69 -0.90
N VAL A 38 -3.98 16.72 -1.71
CA VAL A 38 -5.06 15.78 -1.36
C VAL A 38 -4.61 14.66 -0.42
N ASP A 39 -3.30 14.43 -0.29
CA ASP A 39 -2.77 13.40 0.59
C ASP A 39 -3.09 13.74 2.06
N CYS A 40 -3.86 12.86 2.69
CA CYS A 40 -4.44 13.09 4.01
C CYS A 40 -3.45 12.68 5.10
N THR A 41 -2.79 13.64 5.73
CA THR A 41 -1.73 13.37 6.73
C THR A 41 -2.25 12.68 8.00
N GLY A 42 -3.57 12.71 8.21
CA GLY A 42 -4.28 11.90 9.22
C GLY A 42 -5.78 12.17 9.24
N ILE A 43 -6.49 11.39 10.07
CA ILE A 43 -7.89 11.68 10.44
C ILE A 43 -7.85 12.73 11.54
N GLY A 44 -8.51 13.87 11.33
CA GLY A 44 -8.43 15.02 12.22
C GLY A 44 -9.08 16.28 11.67
N TRP A 45 -9.18 17.30 12.54
CA TRP A 45 -9.60 18.66 12.19
C TRP A 45 -8.56 19.63 12.80
N THR A 46 -8.79 20.08 14.03
CA THR A 46 -7.81 20.84 14.85
C THR A 46 -7.23 20.01 15.99
N PHE A 47 -8.06 19.21 16.67
CA PHE A 47 -7.65 18.38 17.81
C PHE A 47 -8.47 17.08 17.89
N PRO A 48 -7.89 15.90 17.62
CA PRO A 48 -8.65 14.64 17.49
C PRO A 48 -9.06 14.03 18.84
N TYR A 49 -8.35 14.30 19.93
CA TYR A 49 -8.50 13.52 21.18
C TYR A 49 -9.70 13.92 22.05
N GLY A 50 -10.25 15.13 21.88
CA GLY A 50 -11.38 15.62 22.66
C GLY A 50 -11.13 15.60 24.18
N PHE A 51 -11.94 14.83 24.92
CA PHE A 51 -11.76 14.63 26.36
C PHE A 51 -12.14 13.19 26.75
N GLY A 52 -11.38 12.59 27.67
CA GLY A 52 -11.58 11.21 28.10
C GLY A 52 -10.99 10.18 27.12
N PRO A 53 -11.60 8.99 26.98
CA PRO A 53 -11.09 7.95 26.08
C PRO A 53 -11.18 8.35 24.60
N TYR A 54 -10.03 8.46 23.94
CA TYR A 54 -9.96 8.59 22.47
C TYR A 54 -10.42 7.27 21.83
N HIS A 55 -11.44 7.32 20.99
CA HIS A 55 -12.23 6.15 20.59
C HIS A 55 -12.40 5.96 19.08
N ASP A 56 -11.97 6.90 18.24
CA ASP A 56 -12.02 6.85 16.76
C ASP A 56 -11.47 5.52 16.19
N GLY A 57 -10.41 5.01 16.82
CA GLY A 57 -9.78 3.73 16.49
C GLY A 57 -10.74 2.53 16.55
N ILE A 58 -11.80 2.55 17.37
CA ILE A 58 -12.75 1.43 17.48
C ILE A 58 -13.67 1.32 16.25
N PHE A 59 -13.72 2.35 15.38
CA PHE A 59 -14.46 2.32 14.12
C PHE A 59 -13.58 1.95 12.92
N SER A 60 -12.26 2.00 13.07
CA SER A 60 -11.32 1.57 12.02
C SER A 60 -11.31 0.03 11.90
N GLN A 61 -11.49 -0.48 10.68
CA GLN A 61 -11.57 -1.93 10.38
C GLN A 61 -12.60 -2.70 11.26
N SER A 62 -13.74 -2.06 11.55
CA SER A 62 -14.67 -2.49 12.59
C SER A 62 -16.13 -2.56 12.12
N ASN A 63 -16.95 -3.26 12.89
CA ASN A 63 -18.40 -3.40 12.69
C ASN A 63 -19.23 -2.72 13.82
N LEU A 64 -18.60 -1.82 14.60
CA LEU A 64 -19.22 -1.12 15.74
C LEU A 64 -20.07 0.11 15.37
N GLY A 65 -20.04 0.60 14.13
CA GLY A 65 -20.80 1.78 13.73
C GLY A 65 -20.82 2.03 12.22
N ILE A 66 -21.62 3.01 11.79
CA ILE A 66 -21.65 3.49 10.40
C ILE A 66 -21.16 4.93 10.39
N ILE A 67 -19.97 5.17 9.83
CA ILE A 67 -19.40 6.51 9.71
C ILE A 67 -20.19 7.30 8.64
N THR A 68 -20.69 8.47 9.03
CA THR A 68 -21.53 9.33 8.16
C THR A 68 -20.80 10.58 7.67
N LYS A 69 -19.73 10.99 8.35
CA LYS A 69 -18.82 12.09 8.03
C LYS A 69 -17.44 11.78 8.63
N ALA A 70 -16.37 12.24 8.00
CA ALA A 70 -15.01 12.19 8.54
C ALA A 70 -14.23 13.45 8.19
N GLY A 71 -13.37 13.91 9.09
CA GLY A 71 -12.44 15.02 8.85
C GLY A 71 -11.03 14.49 8.60
N PHE A 72 -10.30 15.14 7.69
CA PHE A 72 -8.94 14.78 7.32
C PHE A 72 -8.06 16.03 7.25
N TRP A 73 -6.84 15.91 7.77
CA TRP A 73 -5.82 16.94 7.61
C TRP A 73 -5.29 16.96 6.18
N LEU A 74 -5.20 18.14 5.58
CA LEU A 74 -4.62 18.38 4.27
C LEU A 74 -3.16 18.81 4.43
N MET A 75 -2.26 18.33 3.57
CA MET A 75 -0.89 18.82 3.58
C MET A 75 -0.79 20.16 2.83
N PRO A 76 -0.23 21.24 3.42
CA PRO A 76 0.12 22.43 2.65
C PRO A 76 1.13 22.10 1.54
N ASN A 77 1.07 22.85 0.44
CA ASN A 77 2.08 22.82 -0.62
C ASN A 77 3.48 23.03 0.00
N PRO A 78 4.42 22.08 -0.14
CA PRO A 78 5.72 22.13 0.54
C PRO A 78 6.68 23.21 -0.02
N GLY A 79 6.27 23.98 -1.03
CA GLY A 79 7.09 25.01 -1.68
C GLY A 79 8.16 24.45 -2.62
N GLY A 80 8.32 23.13 -2.67
CA GLY A 80 9.20 22.43 -3.60
C GLY A 80 8.98 20.92 -3.55
N PHE A 81 9.02 20.28 -4.72
CA PHE A 81 8.90 18.84 -4.89
C PHE A 81 9.77 18.42 -6.07
N LYS A 82 10.55 17.34 -5.90
CA LYS A 82 11.20 16.63 -7.01
C LYS A 82 11.19 15.13 -6.66
N PRO A 83 10.44 14.30 -7.40
CA PRO A 83 10.45 12.85 -7.21
C PRO A 83 11.70 12.24 -7.86
N PHE A 84 12.07 11.05 -7.44
CA PHE A 84 13.20 10.30 -7.98
C PHE A 84 12.93 8.80 -7.92
N LEU A 85 13.62 8.06 -8.78
CA LEU A 85 13.70 6.61 -8.84
C LEU A 85 15.12 6.18 -8.49
N ILE A 86 15.27 5.04 -7.82
CA ILE A 86 16.57 4.36 -7.73
C ILE A 86 16.39 2.94 -8.24
N THR A 87 17.14 2.59 -9.28
CA THR A 87 17.22 1.22 -9.79
C THR A 87 18.19 0.42 -8.91
N VAL A 88 17.92 -0.86 -8.72
CA VAL A 88 18.83 -1.79 -8.04
C VAL A 88 18.78 -3.11 -8.81
N PRO A 89 19.83 -3.47 -9.58
CA PRO A 89 19.75 -4.53 -10.59
C PRO A 89 19.76 -5.94 -10.00
N ARG A 90 20.10 -6.10 -8.71
CA ARG A 90 20.23 -7.41 -8.04
C ARG A 90 19.30 -7.49 -6.84
N LYS A 91 18.54 -8.59 -6.75
CA LYS A 91 17.63 -8.85 -5.64
C LYS A 91 18.35 -8.91 -4.29
N GLU A 92 19.58 -9.41 -4.27
CA GLU A 92 20.40 -9.61 -3.07
C GLU A 92 20.69 -8.27 -2.36
N ASP A 93 20.79 -7.18 -3.13
CA ASP A 93 21.05 -5.84 -2.62
C ASP A 93 19.84 -5.23 -1.89
N LEU A 94 18.63 -5.82 -2.00
CA LEU A 94 17.44 -5.42 -1.23
C LEU A 94 17.72 -5.39 0.27
N HIS A 95 18.50 -6.36 0.79
CA HIS A 95 18.88 -6.38 2.20
C HIS A 95 19.57 -5.06 2.57
N GLU A 96 20.57 -4.63 1.80
CA GLU A 96 21.34 -3.42 2.10
C GLU A 96 20.53 -2.14 1.83
N LEU A 97 19.76 -2.11 0.75
CA LEU A 97 18.83 -1.04 0.39
C LEU A 97 17.89 -0.70 1.56
N VAL A 98 17.24 -1.70 2.16
CA VAL A 98 16.32 -1.49 3.28
C VAL A 98 17.07 -1.05 4.55
N GLN A 99 18.27 -1.59 4.81
CA GLN A 99 19.10 -1.15 5.94
C GLN A 99 19.55 0.32 5.81
N ARG A 100 19.78 0.80 4.58
CA ARG A 100 20.13 2.19 4.26
C ARG A 100 18.92 3.11 4.33
N ILE A 101 17.82 2.80 3.62
CA ILE A 101 16.57 3.58 3.67
C ILE A 101 16.06 3.72 5.11
N ARG A 102 16.15 2.68 5.94
CA ARG A 102 15.79 2.73 7.37
C ARG A 102 16.48 3.89 8.12
N ARG A 103 17.76 4.13 7.87
CA ARG A 103 18.54 5.20 8.52
C ARG A 103 18.10 6.58 8.02
N LEU A 104 17.80 6.71 6.74
CA LEU A 104 17.33 7.94 6.10
C LEU A 104 15.89 8.29 6.57
N ARG A 105 15.01 7.30 6.62
CA ARG A 105 13.61 7.41 7.05
C ARG A 105 13.47 7.78 8.52
N ASN A 106 14.22 7.12 9.42
CA ASN A 106 14.23 7.46 10.85
C ASN A 106 14.80 8.87 11.16
N ARG A 107 15.49 9.49 10.20
CA ARG A 107 16.01 10.86 10.28
C ARG A 107 15.17 11.88 9.50
N MET A 108 14.02 11.47 8.93
CA MET A 108 13.18 12.30 8.05
C MET A 108 13.92 12.87 6.83
N ILE A 109 15.04 12.26 6.41
CA ILE A 109 15.76 12.64 5.18
C ILE A 109 14.95 12.18 3.97
N ILE A 110 14.43 10.95 4.02
CA ILE A 110 13.27 10.55 3.22
C ILE A 110 12.02 10.84 4.07
N GLN A 111 11.17 11.75 3.59
CA GLN A 111 10.08 12.37 4.35
C GLN A 111 8.74 11.62 4.20
N ASN A 112 8.40 11.25 2.95
CA ASN A 112 7.23 10.45 2.57
C ASN A 112 7.41 8.96 2.92
N ALA A 113 6.46 8.12 2.53
CA ALA A 113 6.61 6.66 2.59
C ALA A 113 7.18 6.14 1.24
N PRO A 114 8.49 5.84 1.14
CA PRO A 114 9.06 5.33 -0.11
C PRO A 114 8.63 3.88 -0.37
N THR A 115 8.58 3.51 -1.64
CA THR A 115 8.15 2.17 -2.08
C THR A 115 9.26 1.46 -2.86
N ILE A 116 9.67 0.27 -2.42
CA ILE A 116 10.52 -0.62 -3.20
C ILE A 116 9.60 -1.57 -3.98
N ARG A 117 9.65 -1.52 -5.31
CA ARG A 117 8.78 -2.30 -6.21
C ARG A 117 9.57 -3.47 -6.81
N GLN A 118 8.93 -4.63 -6.96
CA GLN A 118 9.45 -5.67 -7.84
C GLN A 118 9.35 -5.25 -9.31
N VAL A 119 10.31 -5.67 -10.14
CA VAL A 119 10.32 -5.39 -11.59
C VAL A 119 9.00 -5.82 -12.24
N LEU A 120 8.48 -7.00 -11.89
CA LEU A 120 7.20 -7.50 -12.40
C LEU A 120 5.99 -6.61 -12.06
N LEU A 121 6.00 -5.86 -10.95
CA LEU A 121 4.92 -4.90 -10.66
C LEU A 121 4.96 -3.69 -11.59
N SER A 122 6.16 -3.27 -12.01
CA SER A 122 6.33 -2.20 -12.99
C SER A 122 6.01 -2.70 -14.41
N ALA A 123 6.56 -3.86 -14.80
CA ALA A 123 6.29 -4.49 -16.09
C ALA A 123 4.80 -4.76 -16.31
N ALA A 124 4.07 -5.19 -15.27
CA ALA A 124 2.64 -5.44 -15.34
C ALA A 124 1.79 -4.16 -15.53
N CYS A 125 2.21 -3.00 -15.00
CA CYS A 125 1.55 -1.73 -15.31
C CYS A 125 1.82 -1.25 -16.75
N LEU A 126 2.84 -1.78 -17.43
CA LEU A 126 3.18 -1.41 -18.80
C LEU A 126 2.51 -2.32 -19.83
N GLN A 127 2.58 -3.65 -19.63
CA GLN A 127 2.08 -4.63 -20.60
C GLN A 127 1.59 -5.93 -19.93
N ASN A 128 0.56 -6.55 -20.53
CA ASN A 128 0.06 -7.89 -20.18
C ASN A 128 1.16 -8.96 -20.29
N ARG A 129 1.09 -10.01 -19.45
CA ARG A 129 2.08 -11.09 -19.34
C ARG A 129 2.54 -11.67 -20.68
N LYS A 130 1.62 -11.82 -21.65
CA LYS A 130 1.89 -12.42 -22.97
C LYS A 130 2.87 -11.62 -23.82
N ALA A 131 2.96 -10.31 -23.61
CA ALA A 131 3.88 -9.46 -24.37
C ALA A 131 5.35 -9.66 -23.96
N TRP A 132 5.59 -10.23 -22.77
CA TRP A 132 6.92 -10.54 -22.24
C TRP A 132 7.38 -11.97 -22.59
N GLU A 133 6.62 -12.73 -23.39
CA GLU A 133 6.95 -14.11 -23.77
C GLU A 133 7.94 -14.16 -24.95
N GLY A 134 9.10 -13.49 -24.82
CA GLY A 134 10.31 -13.86 -25.59
C GLY A 134 11.23 -12.76 -26.16
N ASP A 135 11.73 -11.79 -25.37
CA ASP A 135 12.97 -11.05 -25.70
C ASP A 135 13.61 -10.35 -24.46
N GLU A 136 14.87 -9.87 -24.60
CA GLU A 136 15.70 -9.29 -23.53
C GLU A 136 15.58 -7.75 -23.39
N MET A 137 16.01 -7.17 -22.25
CA MET A 137 16.00 -5.72 -21.96
C MET A 137 17.39 -5.14 -21.64
N SER A 138 17.58 -3.83 -21.85
CA SER A 138 18.83 -3.05 -21.63
C SER A 138 18.61 -1.71 -20.90
N GLU A 139 19.70 -1.05 -20.44
CA GLU A 139 19.71 0.00 -19.38
C GLU A 139 20.36 1.36 -19.78
N GLY A 140 20.16 2.42 -18.95
CA GLY A 140 20.84 3.74 -18.95
C GLY A 140 19.96 4.95 -19.36
N ALA A 141 20.18 6.22 -18.92
CA ALA A 141 21.13 6.82 -17.95
C ALA A 141 20.71 8.28 -17.51
N LEU A 142 21.55 8.97 -16.70
CA LEU A 142 21.32 10.22 -15.87
C LEU A 142 21.94 11.54 -16.45
N PRO A 143 22.08 12.73 -15.77
CA PRO A 143 21.64 13.25 -14.42
C PRO A 143 21.10 14.74 -14.43
N ASP A 144 20.90 15.57 -13.36
CA ASP A 144 21.00 15.52 -11.87
C ASP A 144 19.88 16.42 -11.21
N GLU A 145 19.85 17.14 -10.06
CA GLU A 145 20.79 17.84 -9.14
C GLU A 145 20.03 18.26 -7.81
N ARG A 146 20.71 18.81 -6.76
CA ARG A 146 20.24 19.60 -5.53
C ARG A 146 20.77 19.11 -4.16
N ASP A 147 21.66 19.86 -3.53
CA ASP A 147 22.95 19.26 -3.07
C ASP A 147 23.13 19.16 -1.55
N MET A 148 22.12 18.66 -0.82
CA MET A 148 22.29 18.33 0.63
C MET A 148 21.44 17.14 1.09
N ILE A 149 20.13 17.16 0.81
CA ILE A 149 19.25 16.00 1.07
C ILE A 149 19.54 14.91 0.03
N TRP A 150 19.85 15.29 -1.20
CA TRP A 150 20.28 14.36 -2.23
C TRP A 150 21.66 13.79 -1.92
N ASP A 151 22.68 14.57 -1.56
CA ASP A 151 23.98 14.04 -1.08
C ASP A 151 23.84 12.94 -0.03
N ALA A 152 22.91 13.12 0.93
CA ALA A 152 22.64 12.13 1.97
C ALA A 152 21.92 10.87 1.46
N ILE A 153 21.10 10.96 0.42
CA ILE A 153 20.38 9.84 -0.19
C ILE A 153 21.24 9.14 -1.27
N TRP A 154 21.82 9.90 -2.21
CA TRP A 154 22.70 9.44 -3.27
C TRP A 154 23.99 8.88 -2.69
N GLY A 155 24.73 9.65 -1.88
CA GLY A 155 25.95 9.17 -1.21
C GLY A 155 25.73 8.00 -0.24
N SER A 156 24.48 7.73 0.15
CA SER A 156 24.09 6.50 0.84
C SER A 156 23.78 5.35 -0.12
N LEU A 157 23.02 5.58 -1.21
CA LEU A 157 22.47 4.50 -2.05
C LEU A 157 23.31 4.14 -3.27
N SER A 158 24.12 5.06 -3.82
CA SER A 158 25.09 4.81 -4.91
C SER A 158 26.23 3.87 -4.50
N GLN A 159 26.37 3.60 -3.20
CA GLN A 159 27.28 2.58 -2.67
C GLN A 159 26.79 1.15 -2.98
N ILE A 160 25.53 0.98 -3.40
CA ILE A 160 25.01 -0.28 -3.93
C ILE A 160 25.52 -0.44 -5.36
N LYS A 161 26.22 -1.54 -5.65
CA LYS A 161 26.88 -1.75 -6.94
C LYS A 161 25.86 -1.83 -8.08
N GLY A 162 25.89 -0.83 -8.97
CA GLY A 162 25.05 -0.74 -10.15
C GLY A 162 23.70 -0.06 -9.92
N ALA A 163 23.53 0.69 -8.83
CA ALA A 163 22.34 1.51 -8.64
C ALA A 163 22.40 2.81 -9.48
N GLU A 164 21.34 3.13 -10.22
CA GLU A 164 21.15 4.41 -10.92
C GLU A 164 20.06 5.24 -10.22
N HIS A 165 20.04 6.56 -10.45
CA HIS A 165 19.36 7.54 -9.58
C HIS A 165 18.43 8.51 -10.35
N LEU A 166 17.55 7.96 -11.18
CA LEU A 166 16.82 8.68 -12.23
C LEU A 166 15.78 9.68 -11.68
N PHE A 167 15.78 10.91 -12.18
CA PHE A 167 14.70 11.89 -12.04
C PHE A 167 13.68 11.77 -13.21
N GLU A 168 12.67 12.64 -13.25
CA GLU A 168 11.67 12.63 -14.34
C GLU A 168 12.25 13.10 -15.67
N GLU A 169 13.27 13.95 -15.65
CA GLU A 169 14.01 14.41 -16.81
C GLU A 169 14.95 13.35 -17.42
N ASP A 170 15.29 12.29 -16.66
CA ASP A 170 16.20 11.22 -17.09
C ASP A 170 15.49 10.02 -17.77
N VAL A 171 14.15 10.03 -17.89
CA VAL A 171 13.36 8.86 -18.29
C VAL A 171 12.42 9.12 -19.47
N GLY A 172 12.11 8.06 -20.22
CA GLY A 172 11.13 8.11 -21.30
C GLY A 172 9.68 8.30 -20.79
N PRO A 173 8.78 8.84 -21.63
CA PRO A 173 7.41 9.21 -21.24
C PRO A 173 6.53 8.03 -20.80
N GLU A 174 6.89 6.79 -21.17
CA GLU A 174 6.30 5.55 -20.70
C GLU A 174 6.67 5.19 -19.24
N SER A 175 7.64 5.88 -18.64
CA SER A 175 8.11 5.61 -17.28
C SER A 175 7.01 5.84 -16.23
N LEU A 176 6.83 4.83 -15.39
CA LEU A 176 5.94 4.91 -14.22
C LEU A 176 6.38 5.96 -13.20
N LEU A 177 7.60 6.52 -13.32
CA LEU A 177 8.03 7.65 -12.50
C LEU A 177 7.10 8.86 -12.66
N HIS A 178 6.56 9.12 -13.86
CA HIS A 178 5.61 10.22 -14.08
C HIS A 178 4.22 9.99 -13.46
N SER A 179 3.78 8.73 -13.35
CA SER A 179 2.58 8.36 -12.59
C SER A 179 2.85 8.46 -11.08
N ARG A 180 3.99 7.94 -10.63
CA ARG A 180 4.48 8.04 -9.25
C ARG A 180 4.59 9.48 -8.78
N ALA A 181 5.14 10.37 -9.61
CA ALA A 181 5.29 11.80 -9.36
C ALA A 181 3.94 12.45 -9.02
N LYS A 182 2.93 12.23 -9.88
CA LYS A 182 1.55 12.67 -9.68
C LYS A 182 0.98 12.12 -8.37
N THR A 183 1.07 10.81 -8.13
CA THR A 183 0.55 10.19 -6.90
C THR A 183 1.23 10.74 -5.64
N LEU A 184 2.56 10.96 -5.68
CA LEU A 184 3.34 11.51 -4.57
C LEU A 184 3.12 13.02 -4.37
N ALA A 185 2.62 13.73 -5.38
CA ALA A 185 2.15 15.11 -5.30
C ALA A 185 0.66 15.23 -4.91
N GLY A 186 0.01 14.13 -4.51
CA GLY A 186 -1.43 14.10 -4.19
C GLY A 186 -2.35 14.25 -5.42
N ILE A 187 -1.83 14.09 -6.64
CA ILE A 187 -2.59 14.17 -7.90
C ILE A 187 -3.11 12.76 -8.25
N PRO A 188 -4.42 12.50 -8.14
CA PRO A 188 -4.98 11.17 -8.35
C PRO A 188 -4.89 10.75 -9.83
N ASN A 189 -4.51 9.49 -10.07
CA ASN A 189 -4.41 8.89 -11.40
C ASN A 189 -4.63 7.36 -11.31
N LEU A 190 -4.89 6.71 -12.45
CA LEU A 190 -5.33 5.30 -12.50
C LEU A 190 -4.32 4.32 -13.15
N VAL A 191 -3.14 4.79 -13.56
CA VAL A 191 -2.12 3.96 -14.25
C VAL A 191 -1.68 2.75 -13.41
N GLU A 192 -1.71 2.88 -12.08
CA GLU A 192 -1.46 1.76 -11.16
C GLU A 192 -2.62 0.76 -11.00
N LEU A 193 -3.64 0.79 -11.86
CA LEU A 193 -4.60 -0.31 -11.98
C LEU A 193 -4.19 -1.32 -13.06
N ASP A 194 -3.32 -0.95 -13.99
CA ASP A 194 -3.05 -1.75 -15.20
C ASP A 194 -2.31 -3.06 -14.91
N TRP A 195 -1.58 -3.20 -13.79
CA TRP A 195 -1.01 -4.49 -13.36
C TRP A 195 -2.05 -5.57 -13.07
N ILE A 196 -3.32 -5.22 -12.84
CA ILE A 196 -4.40 -6.20 -12.73
C ILE A 196 -4.61 -6.89 -14.10
N SER A 197 -4.37 -6.17 -15.20
CA SER A 197 -4.42 -6.65 -16.58
C SER A 197 -3.21 -7.51 -17.01
N TRP A 198 -2.33 -7.86 -16.07
CA TRP A 198 -1.26 -8.87 -16.27
C TRP A 198 -1.80 -10.16 -16.89
N LEU A 199 -3.02 -10.55 -16.51
CA LEU A 199 -3.80 -11.61 -17.16
C LEU A 199 -5.09 -11.01 -17.75
N ASP A 200 -5.54 -11.49 -18.91
CA ASP A 200 -6.72 -10.97 -19.63
C ASP A 200 -8.01 -10.95 -18.78
N ASN A 201 -8.17 -11.93 -17.90
CA ASN A 201 -9.27 -12.06 -16.94
C ASN A 201 -8.80 -11.80 -15.50
N GLY A 202 -7.79 -10.95 -15.34
CA GLY A 202 -7.10 -10.71 -14.08
C GLY A 202 -8.01 -10.24 -12.95
N SER A 203 -7.71 -10.76 -11.77
CA SER A 203 -8.19 -10.31 -10.47
C SER A 203 -7.07 -10.57 -9.46
N HIS A 204 -6.99 -9.77 -8.41
CA HIS A 204 -5.90 -9.84 -7.44
C HIS A 204 -6.37 -10.30 -6.07
N CYS A 205 -5.45 -10.86 -5.29
CA CYS A 205 -5.61 -11.00 -3.85
C CYS A 205 -4.36 -10.46 -3.14
N PHE A 206 -4.57 -9.56 -2.18
CA PHE A 206 -3.46 -8.99 -1.40
C PHE A 206 -3.16 -9.82 -0.16
N PHE A 207 -1.93 -10.32 -0.07
CA PHE A 207 -1.32 -10.76 1.19
C PHE A 207 -0.40 -9.63 1.67
N SER A 208 -0.65 -9.12 2.88
CA SER A 208 -0.15 -7.80 3.32
C SER A 208 0.51 -7.82 4.71
N PRO A 209 1.52 -8.68 4.94
CA PRO A 209 2.20 -8.78 6.23
C PRO A 209 2.99 -7.51 6.60
N ILE A 210 2.99 -7.20 7.88
CA ILE A 210 3.84 -6.21 8.52
C ILE A 210 5.11 -6.87 9.07
N SER A 211 6.24 -6.17 8.98
CA SER A 211 7.45 -6.47 9.74
C SER A 211 8.15 -5.21 10.24
N ASN A 212 9.21 -5.39 11.02
CA ASN A 212 10.15 -4.32 11.35
C ASN A 212 10.99 -3.95 10.13
N VAL A 213 11.31 -2.67 9.94
CA VAL A 213 12.25 -2.27 8.87
C VAL A 213 13.61 -2.94 9.15
N SER A 214 13.99 -3.89 8.28
CA SER A 214 15.24 -4.63 8.30
C SER A 214 15.40 -5.35 6.96
N GLY A 215 16.65 -5.54 6.51
CA GLY A 215 16.90 -6.28 5.28
C GLY A 215 16.49 -7.75 5.40
N ASP A 216 16.65 -8.36 6.58
CA ASP A 216 16.28 -9.75 6.85
C ASP A 216 14.77 -9.99 6.68
N ALA A 217 13.92 -9.09 7.21
CA ALA A 217 12.48 -9.20 7.04
C ALA A 217 12.04 -8.90 5.60
N ALA A 218 12.64 -7.89 4.95
CA ALA A 218 12.38 -7.56 3.55
C ALA A 218 12.68 -8.72 2.59
N MET A 219 13.87 -9.33 2.72
CA MET A 219 14.26 -10.52 1.95
C MET A 219 13.43 -11.74 2.35
N GLY A 220 13.18 -11.94 3.65
CA GLY A 220 12.43 -13.08 4.16
C GLY A 220 10.96 -13.10 3.69
N GLN A 221 10.30 -11.96 3.64
CA GLN A 221 8.93 -11.83 3.14
C GLN A 221 8.86 -11.96 1.60
N TRP A 222 9.82 -11.40 0.87
CA TRP A 222 9.93 -11.57 -0.59
C TRP A 222 10.19 -13.04 -0.96
N ASN A 223 11.13 -13.71 -0.29
CA ASN A 223 11.45 -15.11 -0.53
C ASN A 223 10.27 -16.04 -0.20
N LEU A 224 9.51 -15.76 0.87
CA LEU A 224 8.29 -16.49 1.18
C LEU A 224 7.23 -16.33 0.08
N LEU A 225 7.06 -15.13 -0.49
CA LEU A 225 6.15 -14.93 -1.62
C LEU A 225 6.59 -15.75 -2.85
N GLU A 226 7.87 -15.68 -3.24
CA GLU A 226 8.38 -16.46 -4.37
C GLU A 226 8.24 -17.98 -4.18
N GLU A 227 8.52 -18.48 -2.97
CA GLU A 227 8.35 -19.89 -2.62
C GLU A 227 6.90 -20.34 -2.86
N LYS A 228 5.93 -19.60 -2.31
CA LYS A 228 4.51 -19.94 -2.41
C LYS A 228 3.95 -19.70 -3.81
N CYS A 229 4.29 -18.61 -4.48
CA CYS A 229 3.92 -18.39 -5.88
C CYS A 229 4.44 -19.52 -6.79
N ARG A 230 5.68 -19.98 -6.59
CA ARG A 230 6.25 -21.14 -7.32
C ARG A 230 5.55 -22.45 -6.97
N GLN A 231 5.29 -22.71 -5.69
CA GLN A 231 4.59 -23.92 -5.20
C GLN A 231 3.15 -24.01 -5.75
N TYR A 232 2.45 -22.89 -5.85
CA TYR A 232 1.04 -22.83 -6.25
C TYR A 232 0.81 -22.40 -7.70
N GLY A 233 1.85 -22.13 -8.49
CA GLY A 233 1.73 -21.80 -9.92
C GLY A 233 1.14 -20.42 -10.21
N PHE A 234 1.74 -19.39 -9.63
CA PHE A 234 1.47 -17.96 -9.88
C PHE A 234 2.78 -17.18 -10.06
N ASP A 235 2.72 -16.00 -10.67
CA ASP A 235 3.84 -15.07 -10.71
C ASP A 235 3.98 -14.35 -9.34
N ALA A 236 5.21 -14.06 -8.92
CA ALA A 236 5.48 -13.28 -7.70
C ALA A 236 5.51 -11.79 -8.05
N ILE A 237 4.61 -11.01 -7.43
CA ILE A 237 4.49 -9.55 -7.62
C ILE A 237 4.31 -8.91 -6.24
N CYS A 238 5.14 -7.94 -5.87
CA CYS A 238 4.96 -7.17 -4.63
C CYS A 238 5.53 -5.74 -4.68
N THR A 239 5.12 -4.93 -3.71
CA THR A 239 5.76 -3.67 -3.34
C THR A 239 5.90 -3.56 -1.82
N GLN A 240 7.07 -3.12 -1.37
CA GLN A 240 7.35 -2.88 0.05
C GLN A 240 7.28 -1.38 0.34
N VAL A 241 6.37 -0.96 1.22
CA VAL A 241 6.22 0.42 1.67
C VAL A 241 6.91 0.59 3.01
N ILE A 242 7.84 1.54 3.11
CA ILE A 242 8.64 1.75 4.33
C ILE A 242 8.05 2.91 5.13
N GLY A 243 7.34 2.57 6.20
CA GLY A 243 6.96 3.53 7.23
C GLY A 243 8.13 3.91 8.13
N LEU A 244 7.86 4.68 9.19
CA LEU A 244 8.91 5.17 10.09
C LEU A 244 9.65 4.04 10.81
N ARG A 245 8.92 2.99 11.22
CA ARG A 245 9.44 1.87 12.03
C ARG A 245 8.96 0.48 11.59
N GLU A 246 8.06 0.42 10.61
CA GLU A 246 7.51 -0.80 10.05
C GLU A 246 7.67 -0.85 8.53
N LEU A 247 7.50 -2.06 7.99
CA LEU A 247 7.53 -2.41 6.59
C LEU A 247 6.20 -3.09 6.23
N HIS A 248 5.38 -2.46 5.39
CA HIS A 248 4.24 -3.14 4.76
C HIS A 248 4.73 -3.82 3.48
N ASN A 249 4.71 -5.15 3.40
CA ASN A 249 4.94 -5.85 2.13
C ASN A 249 3.59 -6.21 1.48
N ILE A 250 3.20 -5.48 0.44
CA ILE A 250 1.94 -5.69 -0.28
C ILE A 250 2.20 -6.65 -1.43
N CYS A 251 1.75 -7.89 -1.30
CA CYS A 251 1.92 -8.95 -2.29
C CYS A 251 0.71 -8.98 -3.23
N CYS A 252 0.92 -8.60 -4.48
CA CYS A 252 -0.10 -8.29 -5.49
C CYS A 252 -0.40 -9.50 -6.39
N VAL A 253 -0.82 -10.63 -5.81
CA VAL A 253 -0.94 -11.88 -6.59
C VAL A 253 -2.14 -11.83 -7.53
N VAL A 254 -1.87 -11.89 -8.85
CA VAL A 254 -2.89 -11.89 -9.91
C VAL A 254 -3.26 -13.33 -10.31
N TYR A 255 -4.54 -13.56 -10.54
CA TYR A 255 -5.10 -14.83 -11.03
C TYR A 255 -6.24 -14.57 -12.04
N ASP A 256 -6.51 -15.52 -12.93
CA ASP A 256 -7.67 -15.51 -13.82
C ASP A 256 -8.94 -15.77 -13.01
N ARG A 257 -9.82 -14.77 -12.93
CA ARG A 257 -11.07 -14.83 -12.17
C ARG A 257 -12.10 -15.80 -12.73
N THR A 258 -12.00 -16.20 -14.00
CA THR A 258 -12.87 -17.19 -14.65
C THR A 258 -12.41 -18.62 -14.40
N ASN A 259 -11.10 -18.84 -14.27
CA ASN A 259 -10.49 -20.15 -14.02
C ASN A 259 -10.76 -20.66 -12.58
N LYS A 260 -11.50 -21.78 -12.45
CA LYS A 260 -11.83 -22.36 -11.14
C LYS A 260 -10.59 -22.88 -10.39
N ASP A 261 -9.69 -23.56 -11.08
CA ASP A 261 -8.48 -24.11 -10.47
C ASP A 261 -7.59 -22.99 -9.89
N GLN A 262 -7.35 -21.92 -10.65
CA GLN A 262 -6.63 -20.76 -10.13
C GLN A 262 -7.34 -20.12 -8.92
N ARG A 263 -8.68 -19.96 -8.95
CA ARG A 263 -9.45 -19.45 -7.79
C ARG A 263 -9.35 -20.34 -6.55
N ASP A 264 -9.10 -21.64 -6.70
CA ASP A 264 -8.98 -22.57 -5.57
C ASP A 264 -7.53 -22.64 -5.09
N ARG A 265 -6.54 -22.65 -6.00
CA ARG A 265 -5.10 -22.54 -5.71
C ARG A 265 -4.75 -21.24 -4.99
N ILE A 266 -5.27 -20.08 -5.42
CA ILE A 266 -4.99 -18.81 -4.74
C ILE A 266 -5.53 -18.80 -3.30
N ARG A 267 -6.72 -19.37 -3.06
CA ARG A 267 -7.27 -19.49 -1.70
C ARG A 267 -6.47 -20.45 -0.83
N ALA A 268 -5.87 -21.49 -1.39
CA ALA A 268 -4.97 -22.36 -0.65
C ALA A 268 -3.63 -21.66 -0.35
N MET A 269 -3.03 -20.99 -1.34
CA MET A 269 -1.78 -20.24 -1.20
C MET A 269 -1.88 -19.11 -0.16
N MET A 270 -2.97 -18.35 -0.19
CA MET A 270 -3.22 -17.28 0.78
C MET A 270 -3.26 -17.82 2.22
N LYS A 271 -3.85 -19.00 2.44
CA LYS A 271 -3.88 -19.64 3.75
C LYS A 271 -2.49 -20.09 4.21
N ASP A 272 -1.69 -20.66 3.30
CA ASP A 272 -0.31 -21.09 3.56
C ASP A 272 0.59 -19.88 3.87
N LEU A 273 0.45 -18.78 3.12
CA LEU A 273 1.15 -17.51 3.37
C LEU A 273 0.87 -16.92 4.76
N ILE A 274 -0.40 -16.81 5.17
CA ILE A 274 -0.79 -16.34 6.51
C ILE A 274 -0.16 -17.22 7.60
N ASP A 275 -0.16 -18.54 7.40
CA ASP A 275 0.33 -19.51 8.39
C ASP A 275 1.87 -19.54 8.50
N GLU A 276 2.61 -19.43 7.39
CA GLU A 276 4.08 -19.32 7.41
C GLU A 276 4.58 -17.94 7.88
N ALA A 277 3.84 -16.87 7.60
CA ALA A 277 4.15 -15.53 8.10
C ALA A 277 3.99 -15.45 9.63
N ALA A 278 2.90 -16.02 10.16
CA ALA A 278 2.66 -16.08 11.60
C ALA A 278 3.79 -16.84 12.35
N LYS A 279 4.33 -17.92 11.77
CA LYS A 279 5.49 -18.64 12.35
C LYS A 279 6.77 -17.79 12.41
N LYS A 280 6.89 -16.79 11.54
CA LYS A 280 8.03 -15.84 11.47
C LYS A 280 7.79 -14.56 12.27
N GLY A 281 6.66 -14.46 12.98
CA GLY A 281 6.29 -13.28 13.77
C GLY A 281 5.73 -12.11 12.94
N TRP A 282 5.29 -12.36 11.70
CA TRP A 282 4.64 -11.38 10.83
C TRP A 282 3.13 -11.61 10.80
N SER A 283 2.35 -10.55 10.63
CA SER A 283 0.89 -10.62 10.51
C SER A 283 0.35 -9.48 9.63
N GLU A 284 -0.82 -9.69 9.06
CA GLU A 284 -1.43 -8.79 8.08
C GLU A 284 -2.07 -7.57 8.75
N TYR A 285 -1.83 -6.37 8.19
CA TYR A 285 -2.54 -5.16 8.64
C TYR A 285 -4.00 -5.10 8.15
N ARG A 286 -4.27 -5.76 7.01
CA ARG A 286 -5.55 -5.88 6.31
C ARG A 286 -5.56 -7.17 5.49
N THR A 287 -6.71 -7.80 5.33
CA THR A 287 -6.89 -8.99 4.48
C THR A 287 -8.24 -8.95 3.75
N HIS A 288 -8.46 -9.90 2.83
CA HIS A 288 -9.75 -10.10 2.16
C HIS A 288 -10.72 -10.91 3.04
N LEU A 289 -12.03 -10.62 2.95
CA LEU A 289 -13.12 -11.21 3.76
C LEU A 289 -13.01 -12.73 4.01
N ALA A 290 -12.55 -13.50 3.01
CA ALA A 290 -12.40 -14.96 3.07
C ALA A 290 -11.31 -15.46 4.04
N PHE A 291 -10.49 -14.56 4.60
CA PHE A 291 -9.37 -14.88 5.50
C PHE A 291 -9.40 -14.12 6.83
N GLU A 292 -10.38 -13.23 7.06
CA GLU A 292 -10.49 -12.40 8.27
C GLU A 292 -10.43 -13.24 9.55
N ASP A 293 -11.21 -14.34 9.62
CA ASP A 293 -11.25 -15.23 10.78
C ASP A 293 -9.90 -15.93 11.04
N GLN A 294 -9.12 -16.22 10.00
CA GLN A 294 -7.80 -16.85 10.11
C GLN A 294 -6.76 -15.85 10.63
N VAL A 295 -6.73 -14.65 10.06
CA VAL A 295 -5.82 -13.57 10.47
C VAL A 295 -6.13 -13.14 11.90
N VAL A 296 -7.40 -12.86 12.23
CA VAL A 296 -7.83 -12.52 13.60
C VAL A 296 -7.54 -13.67 14.58
N GLY A 297 -7.64 -14.93 14.14
CA GLY A 297 -7.23 -16.11 14.91
C GLY A 297 -5.75 -16.18 15.28
N ARG A 298 -4.87 -15.38 14.64
CA ARG A 298 -3.46 -15.22 15.03
C ARG A 298 -3.27 -14.20 16.16
N PHE A 299 -4.16 -13.23 16.33
CA PHE A 299 -4.13 -12.23 17.41
C PHE A 299 -4.73 -12.77 18.74
N ASN A 300 -4.36 -13.99 19.10
CA ASN A 300 -4.98 -14.78 20.18
C ASN A 300 -4.34 -14.59 21.57
N PHE A 301 -3.45 -13.61 21.75
CA PHE A 301 -2.75 -13.34 23.01
C PHE A 301 -3.71 -13.21 24.21
N ASN A 302 -3.28 -13.75 25.36
CA ASN A 302 -4.03 -13.82 26.61
C ASN A 302 -5.49 -14.30 26.41
N ASN A 303 -5.64 -15.47 25.77
CA ASN A 303 -6.93 -16.06 25.40
C ASN A 303 -7.83 -15.10 24.59
N ASN A 304 -7.28 -14.53 23.53
CA ASN A 304 -7.97 -13.61 22.61
C ASN A 304 -8.51 -12.34 23.30
N ALA A 305 -7.75 -11.75 24.24
CA ALA A 305 -8.23 -10.63 25.07
C ALA A 305 -8.82 -9.45 24.26
N ILE A 306 -8.21 -9.09 23.12
CA ILE A 306 -8.71 -8.03 22.23
C ILE A 306 -10.09 -8.39 21.64
N ARG A 307 -10.32 -9.67 21.27
CA ARG A 307 -11.64 -10.13 20.82
C ARG A 307 -12.66 -10.02 21.95
N GLN A 308 -12.32 -10.41 23.18
CA GLN A 308 -13.24 -10.32 24.32
C GLN A 308 -13.69 -8.86 24.55
N VAL A 309 -12.75 -7.90 24.53
CA VAL A 309 -13.06 -6.47 24.63
C VAL A 309 -13.94 -6.00 23.46
N ARG A 310 -13.64 -6.38 22.22
CA ARG A 310 -14.46 -6.04 21.04
C ARG A 310 -15.90 -6.58 21.15
N MET A 311 -16.08 -7.81 21.63
CA MET A 311 -17.41 -8.40 21.85
C MET A 311 -18.19 -7.68 22.96
N ALA A 312 -17.53 -7.20 24.02
CA ALA A 312 -18.18 -6.44 25.08
C ALA A 312 -18.77 -5.10 24.60
N PHE A 313 -18.22 -4.50 23.54
CA PHE A 313 -18.79 -3.32 22.87
C PHE A 313 -19.94 -3.64 21.90
N GLY A 314 -20.44 -4.88 21.85
CA GLY A 314 -21.57 -5.27 21.00
C GLY A 314 -21.21 -5.58 19.54
N ALA A 315 -19.92 -5.78 19.24
CA ALA A 315 -19.51 -6.32 17.96
C ALA A 315 -20.15 -7.70 17.71
N ARG A 316 -20.46 -8.00 16.45
CA ARG A 316 -20.94 -9.32 16.05
C ARG A 316 -19.78 -10.29 15.90
N ASP A 317 -20.00 -11.56 16.26
CA ASP A 317 -19.00 -12.64 16.23
C ASP A 317 -18.33 -12.85 14.86
N SER A 318 -19.03 -12.52 13.78
CA SER A 318 -18.44 -12.46 12.44
C SER A 318 -17.74 -11.12 12.23
N VAL A 319 -16.42 -11.17 12.01
CA VAL A 319 -15.63 -10.00 11.56
C VAL A 319 -16.26 -9.41 10.28
N ILE A 320 -16.67 -10.33 9.39
CA ILE A 320 -17.41 -10.12 8.15
C ILE A 320 -18.52 -9.08 8.34
N CYS A 321 -18.29 -7.88 7.79
CA CYS A 321 -19.29 -6.82 7.68
C CYS A 321 -20.22 -7.02 6.45
N ALA A 322 -20.19 -8.20 5.82
CA ALA A 322 -21.20 -8.54 4.83
C ALA A 322 -22.58 -8.63 5.49
N THR A 323 -23.57 -8.00 4.87
CA THR A 323 -24.96 -8.34 5.09
C THR A 323 -25.17 -9.82 4.78
N ARG A 324 -25.32 -10.65 5.83
CA ARG A 324 -26.21 -11.81 5.76
C ARG A 324 -27.61 -11.27 5.48
N SER A 325 -27.90 -10.99 4.21
CA SER A 325 -29.25 -10.77 3.73
C SER A 325 -30.10 -11.95 4.15
N ARG A 326 -31.38 -11.71 4.45
CA ARG A 326 -32.34 -12.79 4.72
C ARG A 326 -32.77 -13.45 3.41
N LEU A 327 -31.82 -13.98 2.63
CA LEU A 327 -32.04 -15.00 1.60
C LEU A 327 -32.30 -16.37 2.26
N ALA A 328 -33.11 -16.37 3.31
CA ALA A 328 -33.69 -17.55 3.91
C ALA A 328 -35.08 -17.73 3.29
N LYS A 329 -35.18 -18.69 2.36
CA LYS A 329 -36.42 -19.12 1.70
C LYS A 329 -37.08 -18.06 0.79
N LEU A 330 -36.59 -17.97 -0.44
CA LEU A 330 -37.52 -18.03 -1.57
C LEU A 330 -37.70 -19.51 -1.95
N PRO A 331 -38.91 -19.99 -2.26
CA PRO A 331 -39.11 -21.32 -2.84
C PRO A 331 -38.57 -21.38 -4.28
N LEU A 332 -38.48 -22.61 -4.80
CA LEU A 332 -37.92 -23.00 -6.11
C LEU A 332 -38.44 -22.14 -7.29
#